data_AF-A0AAE6NUN4-F1
#
_entry.id   AF-A0AAE6NUN4-F1
#
_cell.length_a   1.000
_cell.length_b   1.000
_cell.length_c   1.000
_cell.angle_alpha   90.00
_cell.angle_beta   90.00
_cell.angle_gamma   90.00
#
_symmetry.space_group_name_H-M   'P 1'
#
loop_
_entity.id
_entity.type
_entity.pdbx_description
1 polymer ?
#
loop_
_entity_poly.entity_id
_entity_poly.type
_entity_poly.pdbx_seq_one_letter_code
_entity_poly.pdbx_strand_id
1 'polypeptide(L)'
;MEHVFSVANGPVLWLLAGLIVGTVVVQALLYLRMTLRLSNDYGILTRDERLRVYKTATINSIGPAIAVFFVAVSLVAMVGGPVTLMRVGVIGSAIFEFVAAEMGAKAAGATLGTDSYTLQAFTASVWVMTLGGMGWLVSTFLMTKSLDRTRDKLSVGNPQLIRALGSATPVAIFLTLGLGAAVAKTGLAEIAVAWDDLAALLIGAGTMLVLGQLGKRWLWLREWAVGFALIGGLAAGYLVGQILA
;
A
#
# COMPACT_ATOMS: atom_id res chain seq x y z
N MET A 1 14.83 6.68 -20.91
CA MET A 1 14.94 6.21 -19.50
C MET A 1 16.22 6.66 -18.79
N GLU A 2 17.42 6.57 -19.38
CA GLU A 2 18.70 6.92 -18.70
C GLU A 2 18.73 8.34 -18.10
N HIS A 3 18.28 9.35 -18.86
CA HIS A 3 18.24 10.73 -18.35
C HIS A 3 17.29 10.87 -17.15
N VAL A 4 16.15 10.17 -17.15
CA VAL A 4 15.20 10.16 -16.02
C VAL A 4 15.85 9.53 -14.79
N PHE A 5 16.54 8.40 -14.92
CA PHE A 5 17.22 7.76 -13.79
C PHE A 5 18.39 8.57 -13.25
N SER A 6 19.10 9.32 -14.10
CA SER A 6 20.15 10.23 -13.65
C SER A 6 19.61 11.32 -12.72
N VAL A 7 18.40 11.83 -13.00
CA VAL A 7 17.71 12.82 -12.16
C VAL A 7 17.09 12.14 -10.95
N ALA A 8 16.38 11.02 -11.14
CA ALA A 8 15.66 10.31 -10.10
C ALA A 8 16.57 9.74 -9.00
N ASN A 9 17.79 9.33 -9.35
CA ASN A 9 18.82 8.87 -8.41
C ASN A 9 19.84 9.97 -8.07
N GLY A 10 19.54 11.24 -8.37
CA GLY A 10 20.41 12.36 -8.07
C GLY A 10 20.65 12.54 -6.57
N PRO A 11 21.80 13.12 -6.18
CA PRO A 11 22.20 13.26 -4.78
C PRO A 11 21.23 14.13 -3.96
N VAL A 12 20.57 15.10 -4.60
CA VAL A 12 19.57 15.96 -3.95
C VAL A 12 18.35 15.16 -3.50
N LEU A 13 17.83 14.26 -4.34
CA LEU A 13 16.69 13.43 -3.99
C LEU A 13 17.04 12.43 -2.88
N TRP A 14 18.27 11.88 -2.90
CA TRP A 14 18.76 11.03 -1.80
C TRP A 14 18.80 11.77 -0.46
N LEU A 15 19.29 13.01 -0.45
CA LEU A 15 19.31 13.83 0.76
C LEU A 15 17.89 14.09 1.29
N LEU A 16 16.96 14.47 0.41
CA LEU A 16 15.57 14.71 0.79
C LEU A 16 14.88 13.44 1.30
N ALA A 17 15.05 12.32 0.59
CA ALA A 17 14.51 11.03 0.99
C ALA A 17 15.08 10.59 2.35
N GLY A 18 16.39 10.74 2.54
CA GLY A 18 17.08 10.43 3.80
C GLY A 18 16.58 11.28 4.97
N LEU A 19 16.35 12.58 4.76
CA LEU A 19 15.80 13.47 5.77
C LEU A 19 14.38 13.04 6.18
N ILE A 20 13.51 12.82 5.20
CA ILE A 20 12.11 12.42 5.46
C ILE A 20 12.07 11.07 6.19
N VAL A 21 12.75 10.03 5.67
CA VAL A 21 12.76 8.72 6.32
C VAL A 21 13.42 8.78 7.69
N GLY A 22 14.47 9.59 7.84
CA GLY A 22 15.11 9.86 9.13
C GLY A 22 14.11 10.38 10.16
N THR A 23 13.24 11.32 9.79
CA THR A 23 12.20 11.82 10.72
C THR A 23 11.23 10.72 11.14
N VAL A 24 10.80 9.85 10.23
CA VAL A 24 9.89 8.74 10.54
C VAL A 24 10.55 7.73 11.47
N VAL A 25 11.82 7.37 11.22
CA VAL A 25 12.59 6.47 12.09
C VAL A 25 12.71 7.06 13.50
N VAL A 26 13.04 8.35 13.61
CA VAL A 26 13.11 9.04 14.90
C VAL A 26 11.76 9.00 15.62
N GLN A 27 10.66 9.31 14.93
CA GLN A 27 9.31 9.24 15.51
C GLN A 27 8.96 7.83 15.98
N ALA A 28 9.24 6.79 15.19
CA ALA A 28 8.98 5.40 15.55
C ALA A 28 9.76 4.98 16.81
N LEU A 29 11.03 5.35 16.89
CA LEU A 29 11.87 5.08 18.06
C LEU A 29 11.39 5.83 19.30
N LEU A 30 10.97 7.10 19.16
CA LEU A 30 10.42 7.88 20.26
C LEU A 30 9.13 7.26 20.79
N TYR A 31 8.19 6.89 19.91
CA TYR A 31 6.95 6.22 20.32
C TYR A 31 7.21 4.88 20.97
N LEU A 32 8.10 4.07 20.42
CA LEU A 32 8.51 2.81 21.06
C LEU A 32 9.03 3.09 22.47
N ARG A 33 9.93 4.07 22.64
CA ARG A 33 10.47 4.44 23.96
C ARG A 33 9.36 4.88 24.93
N MET A 34 8.42 5.70 24.47
CA MET A 34 7.29 6.18 25.27
C MET A 34 6.38 5.03 25.70
N THR A 35 6.00 4.13 24.78
CA THR A 35 5.17 2.96 25.09
C THR A 35 5.87 2.02 26.07
N LEU A 36 7.17 1.78 25.90
CA LEU A 36 7.96 0.95 26.82
C LEU A 36 8.02 1.54 28.22
N ARG A 37 8.25 2.86 28.34
CA ARG A 37 8.24 3.56 29.64
C ARG A 37 6.88 3.48 30.29
N LEU A 38 5.81 3.83 29.58
CA LEU A 38 4.44 3.78 30.09
C LEU A 38 4.05 2.38 30.58
N SER A 39 4.41 1.34 29.82
CA SER A 39 4.15 -0.05 30.20
C SER A 39 4.90 -0.47 31.47
N ASN A 40 6.11 0.06 31.70
CA ASN A 40 6.88 -0.17 32.92
C ASN A 40 6.27 0.59 34.11
N ASP A 41 5.98 1.88 33.94
CA ASP A 41 5.59 2.77 35.03
C ASP A 41 4.20 2.42 35.60
N TYR A 42 3.27 1.99 34.74
CA TYR A 42 1.89 1.68 35.13
C TYR A 42 1.59 0.18 35.23
N GLY A 43 2.59 -0.69 35.02
CA GLY A 43 2.42 -2.14 35.13
C GLY A 43 1.33 -2.72 34.23
N ILE A 44 1.04 -2.09 33.08
CA ILE A 44 -0.11 -2.41 32.20
C ILE A 44 -0.06 -3.87 31.71
N LEU A 45 1.14 -4.43 31.55
CA LEU A 45 1.38 -5.79 31.07
C LEU A 45 2.37 -6.51 31.98
N THR A 46 2.07 -7.77 32.28
CA THR A 46 3.03 -8.68 32.93
C THR A 46 4.25 -8.90 32.03
N ARG A 47 5.36 -9.38 32.61
CA ARG A 47 6.60 -9.65 31.86
C ARG A 47 6.37 -10.65 30.71
N ASP A 48 5.58 -11.68 30.95
CA ASP A 48 5.29 -12.75 29.99
C ASP A 48 4.37 -12.27 28.86
N GLU A 49 3.35 -11.45 29.18
CA GLU A 49 2.48 -10.83 28.17
C GLU A 49 3.27 -9.91 27.25
N ARG A 50 4.21 -9.14 27.82
CA ARG A 50 5.09 -8.25 27.04
C ARG A 50 5.94 -9.02 26.06
N LEU A 51 6.57 -10.10 26.52
CA LEU A 51 7.40 -10.96 25.67
C LEU A 51 6.57 -11.57 24.53
N ARG A 52 5.34 -11.99 24.85
CA ARG A 52 4.40 -12.51 23.85
C ARG A 52 4.01 -11.43 22.84
N VAL A 53 3.68 -10.22 23.28
CA VAL A 53 3.35 -9.10 22.40
C VAL A 53 4.52 -8.76 21.46
N TYR A 54 5.76 -8.65 21.96
CA TYR A 54 6.91 -8.38 21.10
C TYR A 54 7.15 -9.50 20.09
N LYS A 55 7.10 -10.76 20.53
CA LYS A 55 7.27 -11.91 19.63
C LYS A 55 6.21 -11.91 18.53
N THR A 56 4.94 -11.72 18.89
CA THR A 56 3.83 -11.70 17.95
C THR A 56 3.92 -10.49 17.01
N ALA A 57 4.27 -9.30 17.53
CA ALA A 57 4.44 -8.10 16.71
C ALA A 57 5.57 -8.26 15.69
N THR A 58 6.73 -8.81 16.10
CA THR A 58 7.86 -9.06 15.21
C THR A 58 7.48 -10.05 14.10
N ILE A 59 6.87 -11.19 14.45
CA ILE A 59 6.48 -12.21 13.46
C ILE A 59 5.43 -11.64 12.49
N ASN A 60 4.40 -10.97 13.01
CA ASN A 60 3.33 -10.41 12.19
C ASN A 60 3.78 -9.27 11.27
N SER A 61 4.91 -8.62 11.57
CA SER A 61 5.46 -7.56 10.71
C SER A 61 6.15 -8.09 9.45
N ILE A 62 6.60 -9.35 9.46
CA ILE A 62 7.38 -9.95 8.36
C ILE A 62 6.54 -10.09 7.09
N GLY A 63 5.31 -10.60 7.21
CA GLY A 63 4.43 -10.85 6.06
C GLY A 63 4.17 -9.59 5.22
N PRO A 64 3.64 -8.51 5.82
CA PRO A 64 3.47 -7.23 5.13
C PRO A 64 4.78 -6.63 4.62
N ALA A 65 5.89 -6.77 5.35
CA ALA A 65 7.20 -6.23 4.93
C ALA A 65 7.72 -6.91 3.64
N ILE A 66 7.55 -8.22 3.50
CA ILE A 66 7.95 -8.95 2.28
C ILE A 66 7.09 -8.51 1.08
N ALA A 67 5.78 -8.35 1.26
CA ALA A 67 4.90 -7.87 0.19
C ALA A 67 5.31 -6.45 -0.28
N VAL A 68 5.58 -5.56 0.68
CA VAL A 68 6.08 -4.21 0.41
C VAL A 68 7.44 -4.22 -0.28
N PHE A 69 8.34 -5.14 0.10
CA PHE A 69 9.67 -5.27 -0.50
C PHE A 69 9.60 -5.54 -2.01
N PHE A 70 8.77 -6.48 -2.46
CA PHE A 70 8.66 -6.78 -3.89
C PHE A 70 8.13 -5.59 -4.68
N VAL A 71 7.11 -4.90 -4.17
CA VAL A 71 6.58 -3.71 -4.82
C VAL A 71 7.60 -2.57 -4.83
N ALA A 72 8.37 -2.42 -3.75
CA ALA A 72 9.45 -1.45 -3.68
C ALA A 72 10.53 -1.74 -4.72
N VAL A 73 10.98 -2.99 -4.89
CA VAL A 73 11.97 -3.35 -5.93
C VAL A 73 11.48 -2.96 -7.33
N SER A 74 10.21 -3.24 -7.63
CA SER A 74 9.59 -2.82 -8.90
C SER A 74 9.57 -1.30 -9.06
N LEU A 75 9.21 -0.57 -8.00
CA LEU A 75 9.22 0.89 -8.00
C LEU A 75 10.62 1.47 -8.15
N VAL A 76 11.66 0.87 -7.54
CA VAL A 76 13.05 1.33 -7.73
C VAL A 76 13.43 1.27 -9.21
N ALA A 77 13.04 0.20 -9.90
CA ALA A 77 13.29 0.02 -11.32
C ALA A 77 12.47 0.95 -12.23
N MET A 78 11.44 1.64 -11.71
CA MET A 78 10.55 2.51 -12.49
C MET A 78 10.71 4.00 -12.18
N VAL A 79 10.80 4.36 -10.90
CA VAL A 79 10.83 5.74 -10.40
C VAL A 79 12.11 6.08 -9.62
N GLY A 80 13.05 5.13 -9.50
CA GLY A 80 14.33 5.34 -8.83
C GLY A 80 14.30 5.08 -7.32
N GLY A 81 15.50 4.93 -6.75
CA GLY A 81 15.70 4.57 -5.34
C GLY A 81 15.17 5.60 -4.34
N PRO A 82 15.55 6.90 -4.46
CA PRO A 82 15.14 7.93 -3.51
C PRO A 82 13.63 8.10 -3.40
N VAL A 83 12.94 8.19 -4.55
CA VAL A 83 11.48 8.36 -4.60
C VAL A 83 10.82 7.13 -4.00
N THR A 84 11.24 5.93 -4.38
CA THR A 84 10.69 4.70 -3.80
C THR A 84 10.86 4.68 -2.28
N LEU A 85 12.04 5.03 -1.78
CA LEU A 85 12.36 5.04 -0.35
C LEU A 85 11.46 6.02 0.43
N MET A 86 11.30 7.26 -0.05
CA MET A 86 10.44 8.25 0.62
C MET A 86 8.95 7.90 0.55
N ARG A 87 8.49 7.21 -0.50
CA ARG A 87 7.08 6.88 -0.68
C ARG A 87 6.68 5.64 0.11
N VAL A 88 7.42 4.55 -0.06
CA VAL A 88 7.19 3.29 0.65
C VAL A 88 7.51 3.42 2.14
N GLY A 89 8.56 4.16 2.51
CA GLY A 89 9.03 4.29 3.88
C GLY A 89 8.18 5.19 4.80
N VAL A 90 7.26 5.99 4.26
CA VAL A 90 6.49 6.99 5.04
C VAL A 90 5.01 6.65 5.14
N ILE A 91 4.33 6.45 4.00
CA ILE A 91 2.87 6.21 3.96
C ILE A 91 2.57 4.70 4.02
N GLY A 92 3.56 3.84 3.71
CA GLY A 92 3.51 2.40 3.95
C GLY A 92 2.64 1.59 2.98
N SER A 93 1.94 2.23 2.03
CA SER A 93 1.13 1.56 1.02
C SER A 93 1.83 1.50 -0.33
N ALA A 94 2.76 0.57 -0.50
CA ALA A 94 3.52 0.44 -1.75
C ALA A 94 2.64 0.21 -2.99
N ILE A 95 1.51 -0.50 -2.82
CA ILE A 95 0.54 -0.74 -3.90
C ILE A 95 -0.11 0.58 -4.34
N PHE A 96 -0.52 1.43 -3.39
CA PHE A 96 -1.07 2.74 -3.72
C PHE A 96 -0.05 3.59 -4.48
N GLU A 97 1.20 3.60 -4.03
CA GLU A 97 2.27 4.34 -4.67
C GLU A 97 2.52 3.88 -6.11
N PHE A 98 2.45 2.57 -6.36
CA PHE A 98 2.53 2.01 -7.71
C PHE A 98 1.39 2.51 -8.61
N VAL A 99 0.14 2.38 -8.17
CA VAL A 99 -1.03 2.84 -8.94
C VAL A 99 -0.96 4.36 -9.18
N ALA A 100 -0.57 5.14 -8.17
CA ALA A 100 -0.42 6.58 -8.30
C ALA A 100 0.69 6.97 -9.29
N ALA A 101 1.81 6.26 -9.29
CA ALA A 101 2.89 6.46 -10.26
C ALA A 101 2.41 6.18 -11.69
N GLU A 102 1.66 5.08 -11.87
CA GLU A 102 1.09 4.70 -13.16
C GLU A 102 0.05 5.72 -13.65
N MET A 103 -0.84 6.19 -12.77
CA MET A 103 -1.81 7.24 -13.11
C MET A 103 -1.13 8.53 -13.54
N GLY A 104 -0.05 8.94 -12.86
CA GLY A 104 0.72 10.12 -13.26
C GLY A 104 1.45 9.94 -14.61
N ALA A 105 1.95 8.73 -14.89
CA ALA A 105 2.54 8.40 -16.18
C ALA A 105 1.49 8.49 -17.30
N LYS A 106 0.33 7.85 -17.10
CA LYS A 106 -0.80 7.85 -18.03
C LYS A 106 -1.31 9.26 -18.29
N ALA A 107 -1.39 10.11 -17.27
CA ALA A 107 -1.78 11.52 -17.41
C ALA A 107 -0.81 12.33 -18.28
N ALA A 108 0.47 11.93 -18.33
CA ALA A 108 1.48 12.53 -19.20
C ALA A 108 1.60 11.83 -20.58
N GLY A 109 0.69 10.90 -20.90
CA GLY A 109 0.71 10.14 -22.16
C GLY A 109 1.82 9.08 -22.24
N ALA A 110 2.39 8.67 -21.10
CA ALA A 110 3.46 7.67 -21.02
C ALA A 110 2.99 6.41 -20.28
N THR A 111 3.70 5.31 -20.48
CA THR A 111 3.52 4.09 -19.71
C THR A 111 4.64 3.98 -18.68
N LEU A 112 4.30 3.60 -17.45
CA LEU A 112 5.29 3.45 -16.39
C LEU A 112 6.28 2.32 -16.74
N GLY A 113 7.57 2.59 -16.63
CA GLY A 113 8.62 1.58 -16.83
C GLY A 113 8.97 1.26 -18.30
N THR A 114 8.43 1.98 -19.27
CA THR A 114 8.78 1.81 -20.70
C THR A 114 9.65 2.97 -21.21
N ASP A 115 10.13 2.87 -22.45
CA ASP A 115 10.93 3.94 -23.07
C ASP A 115 10.16 5.26 -23.28
N SER A 116 8.82 5.22 -23.27
CA SER A 116 7.99 6.42 -23.32
C SER A 116 7.98 7.21 -22.01
N TYR A 117 8.58 6.68 -20.93
CA TYR A 117 8.66 7.35 -19.64
C TYR A 117 9.68 8.49 -19.66
N THR A 118 9.18 9.70 -19.93
CA THR A 118 9.96 10.95 -20.01
C THR A 118 10.13 11.60 -18.62
N LEU A 119 10.97 12.64 -18.54
CA LEU A 119 11.14 13.42 -17.31
C LEU A 119 9.84 14.12 -16.87
N GLN A 120 8.99 14.49 -17.84
CA GLN A 120 7.66 15.04 -17.56
C GLN A 120 6.74 14.00 -16.94
N ALA A 121 6.72 12.77 -17.50
CA ALA A 121 5.95 11.66 -16.94
C ALA A 121 6.43 11.29 -15.52
N PHE A 122 7.75 11.25 -15.31
CA PHE A 122 8.34 11.08 -13.99
C PHE A 122 7.87 12.14 -12.99
N THR A 123 7.95 13.41 -13.37
CA THR A 123 7.53 14.52 -12.51
C THR A 123 6.03 14.44 -12.21
N ALA A 124 5.20 14.11 -13.20
CA ALA A 124 3.76 13.90 -13.01
C ALA A 124 3.47 12.73 -12.05
N SER A 125 4.14 11.58 -12.20
CA SER A 125 4.06 10.45 -11.27
C SER A 125 4.40 10.87 -9.83
N VAL A 126 5.52 11.57 -9.62
CA VAL A 126 5.95 12.04 -8.30
C VAL A 126 4.92 13.00 -7.69
N TRP A 127 4.32 13.89 -8.48
CA TRP A 127 3.26 14.78 -8.02
C TRP A 127 1.98 14.04 -7.66
N VAL A 128 1.52 13.09 -8.49
CA VAL A 128 0.31 12.32 -8.19
C VAL A 128 0.50 11.47 -6.93
N MET A 129 1.66 10.84 -6.77
CA MET A 129 2.04 10.13 -5.54
C MET A 129 1.99 11.06 -4.32
N THR A 130 2.65 12.22 -4.39
CA THR A 130 2.71 13.17 -3.26
C THR A 130 1.35 13.79 -2.91
N LEU A 131 0.62 14.33 -3.88
CA LEU A 131 -0.70 14.92 -3.68
C LEU A 131 -1.73 13.87 -3.22
N GLY A 132 -1.70 12.67 -3.80
CA GLY A 132 -2.56 11.56 -3.40
C GLY A 132 -2.31 11.13 -1.95
N GLY A 133 -1.04 11.08 -1.54
CA GLY A 133 -0.64 10.78 -0.16
C GLY A 133 -1.07 11.87 0.84
N MET A 134 -1.06 13.15 0.45
CA MET A 134 -1.46 14.25 1.33
C MET A 134 -2.94 14.19 1.75
N GLY A 135 -3.81 13.63 0.91
CA GLY A 135 -5.23 13.50 1.23
C GLY A 135 -5.47 12.77 2.55
N TRP A 136 -4.65 11.76 2.86
CA TRP A 136 -4.71 11.01 4.11
C TRP A 136 -4.35 11.87 5.32
N LEU A 137 -3.29 12.68 5.21
CA LEU A 137 -2.84 13.57 6.30
C LEU A 137 -3.81 14.73 6.54
N VAL A 138 -4.38 15.29 5.48
CA VAL A 138 -5.39 16.35 5.58
C VAL A 138 -6.68 15.80 6.19
N SER A 139 -7.11 14.61 5.75
CA SER A 139 -8.28 13.93 6.32
C SER A 139 -8.09 13.61 7.79
N THR A 140 -6.94 13.05 8.21
CA THR A 140 -6.69 12.80 9.63
C THR A 140 -6.67 14.11 10.42
N PHE A 141 -6.00 15.15 9.95
CA PHE A 141 -5.95 16.43 10.65
C PHE A 141 -7.35 17.04 10.86
N LEU A 142 -8.17 17.08 9.82
CA LEU A 142 -9.50 17.73 9.87
C LEU A 142 -10.57 16.84 10.52
N MET A 143 -10.55 15.54 10.23
CA MET A 143 -11.66 14.65 10.54
C MET A 143 -11.48 13.85 11.82
N THR A 144 -10.27 13.74 12.40
CA THR A 144 -10.03 12.86 13.58
C THR A 144 -11.02 13.14 14.72
N LYS A 145 -11.19 14.40 15.11
CA LYS A 145 -12.11 14.78 16.20
C LYS A 145 -13.57 14.44 15.89
N SER A 146 -13.98 14.60 14.63
CA SER A 146 -15.34 14.25 14.19
C SER A 146 -15.53 12.75 14.16
N LEU A 147 -14.52 12.01 13.68
CA LEU A 147 -14.55 10.56 13.59
C LEU A 147 -14.58 9.91 14.98
N ASP A 148 -13.83 10.43 15.95
CA ASP A 148 -13.88 9.96 17.34
C ASP A 148 -15.27 10.14 17.96
N ARG A 149 -15.89 11.32 17.80
CA ARG A 149 -17.26 11.56 18.28
C ARG A 149 -18.28 10.62 17.64
N THR A 150 -18.15 10.38 16.34
CA THR A 150 -19.04 9.49 15.60
C THR A 150 -18.82 8.04 16.01
N ARG A 151 -17.57 7.62 16.17
CA ARG A 151 -17.19 6.30 16.69
C ARG A 151 -17.79 6.07 18.07
N ASP A 152 -17.66 7.02 18.99
CA ASP A 152 -18.16 6.87 20.35
C ASP A 152 -19.69 6.73 20.37
N LYS A 153 -20.42 7.54 19.59
CA LYS A 153 -21.87 7.42 19.43
C LYS A 153 -22.29 6.08 18.81
N LEU A 154 -21.61 5.67 17.73
CA LEU A 154 -21.88 4.39 17.06
C LEU A 154 -21.51 3.20 17.92
N SER A 155 -20.52 3.32 18.81
CA SER A 155 -20.09 2.22 19.68
C SER A 155 -21.14 1.88 20.73
N VAL A 156 -21.98 2.85 21.11
CA VAL A 156 -23.11 2.65 22.02
C VAL A 156 -24.35 2.17 21.26
N GLY A 157 -24.61 2.72 20.07
CA GLY A 157 -25.85 2.43 19.31
C GLY A 157 -25.80 1.20 18.42
N ASN A 158 -24.71 0.97 17.69
CA ASN A 158 -24.55 -0.16 16.77
C ASN A 158 -23.07 -0.56 16.57
N PRO A 159 -22.52 -1.37 17.49
CA PRO A 159 -21.13 -1.86 17.40
C PRO A 159 -20.86 -2.68 16.13
N GLN A 160 -21.87 -3.35 15.58
CA GLN A 160 -21.74 -4.16 14.37
C GLN A 160 -21.51 -3.28 13.14
N LEU A 161 -22.10 -2.09 13.07
CA LEU A 161 -21.89 -1.13 11.99
C LEU A 161 -20.43 -0.65 11.93
N ILE A 162 -19.79 -0.42 13.08
CA ILE A 162 -18.36 -0.06 13.14
C ILE A 162 -17.51 -1.18 12.54
N ARG A 163 -17.80 -2.44 12.92
CA ARG A 163 -17.08 -3.61 12.39
C ARG A 163 -17.31 -3.80 10.89
N ALA A 164 -18.53 -3.60 10.41
CA ALA A 164 -18.88 -3.70 9.00
C ALA A 164 -18.21 -2.60 8.16
N LEU A 165 -18.21 -1.35 8.62
CA LEU A 165 -17.51 -0.26 7.94
C LEU A 165 -16.00 -0.50 7.89
N GLY A 166 -15.41 -0.97 9.00
CA GLY A 166 -13.98 -1.26 9.06
C GLY A 166 -13.52 -2.37 8.09
N SER A 167 -14.40 -3.30 7.72
CA SER A 167 -14.06 -4.41 6.81
C SER A 167 -14.57 -4.22 5.38
N ALA A 168 -15.78 -3.69 5.20
CA ALA A 168 -16.41 -3.56 3.88
C ALA A 168 -15.86 -2.36 3.09
N THR A 169 -15.54 -1.25 3.76
CA THR A 169 -15.06 -0.04 3.07
C THR A 169 -13.71 -0.25 2.36
N PRO A 170 -12.68 -0.87 2.98
CA PRO A 170 -11.44 -1.16 2.26
C PRO A 170 -11.66 -2.07 1.05
N VAL A 171 -12.49 -3.12 1.19
CA VAL A 171 -12.81 -4.03 0.09
C VAL A 171 -13.46 -3.29 -1.06
N ALA A 172 -14.43 -2.42 -0.80
CA ALA A 172 -15.10 -1.63 -1.83
C ALA A 172 -14.14 -0.67 -2.55
N ILE A 173 -13.26 0.01 -1.82
CA ILE A 173 -12.28 0.94 -2.40
C ILE A 173 -11.27 0.18 -3.28
N PHE A 174 -10.66 -0.90 -2.78
CA PHE A 174 -9.68 -1.63 -3.57
C PHE A 174 -10.30 -2.37 -4.75
N LEU A 175 -11.54 -2.87 -4.61
CA LEU A 175 -12.26 -3.48 -5.73
C LEU A 175 -12.57 -2.45 -6.83
N THR A 176 -13.04 -1.26 -6.45
CA THR A 176 -13.34 -0.20 -7.44
C THR A 176 -12.08 0.31 -8.13
N LEU A 177 -10.97 0.46 -7.41
CA LEU A 177 -9.67 0.81 -8.00
C LEU A 177 -9.15 -0.28 -8.93
N GLY A 178 -9.20 -1.55 -8.52
CA GLY A 178 -8.76 -2.68 -9.33
C GLY A 178 -9.60 -2.84 -10.60
N LEU A 179 -10.92 -2.70 -10.50
CA LEU A 179 -11.82 -2.70 -11.66
C LEU A 179 -11.58 -1.49 -12.56
N GLY A 180 -11.23 -0.33 -11.98
CA GLY A 180 -10.89 0.87 -12.75
C GLY A 180 -9.58 0.74 -13.53
N ALA A 181 -8.64 -0.08 -13.06
CA ALA A 181 -7.45 -0.44 -13.81
C ALA A 181 -7.75 -1.44 -14.94
N ALA A 182 -8.52 -2.48 -14.64
CA ALA A 182 -8.88 -3.53 -15.60
C ALA A 182 -9.89 -3.09 -16.69
N VAL A 183 -10.66 -2.04 -16.44
CA VAL A 183 -11.67 -1.54 -17.37
C VAL A 183 -11.30 -0.12 -17.78
N ALA A 184 -10.64 0.01 -18.93
CA ALA A 184 -10.35 1.30 -19.51
C ALA A 184 -11.65 1.91 -20.08
N LYS A 185 -12.08 3.03 -19.48
CA LYS A 185 -13.18 3.84 -20.01
C LYS A 185 -12.63 4.91 -20.95
N THR A 186 -12.42 4.57 -22.21
CA THR A 186 -12.25 5.56 -23.28
C THR A 186 -13.63 6.08 -23.70
N GLY A 187 -14.17 7.03 -22.93
CA GLY A 187 -15.46 7.69 -23.23
C GLY A 187 -16.71 6.94 -22.73
N LEU A 188 -17.88 7.35 -23.23
CA LEU A 188 -19.22 6.85 -22.83
C LEU A 188 -19.68 5.59 -23.58
N ALA A 189 -18.93 5.08 -24.55
CA ALA A 189 -19.44 4.07 -25.50
C ALA A 189 -18.56 2.82 -25.69
N GLU A 190 -17.28 2.82 -25.31
CA GLU A 190 -16.41 1.65 -25.49
C GLU A 190 -15.84 1.19 -24.14
N ILE A 191 -16.28 0.00 -23.71
CA ILE A 191 -15.72 -0.70 -22.55
C ILE A 191 -14.58 -1.57 -23.09
N ALA A 192 -13.36 -1.06 -23.03
CA ALA A 192 -12.17 -1.87 -23.30
C ALA A 192 -11.77 -2.58 -22.00
N VAL A 193 -11.80 -3.92 -22.01
CA VAL A 193 -11.40 -4.76 -20.87
C VAL A 193 -9.98 -5.24 -21.08
N ALA A 194 -9.08 -4.84 -20.18
CA ALA A 194 -7.75 -5.42 -20.04
C ALA A 194 -7.90 -6.77 -19.31
N TRP A 195 -7.91 -7.85 -20.08
CA TRP A 195 -8.19 -9.21 -19.57
C TRP A 195 -7.07 -9.74 -18.68
N ASP A 196 -5.84 -9.30 -18.89
CA ASP A 196 -4.67 -9.54 -18.06
C ASP A 196 -4.81 -8.93 -16.66
N ASP A 197 -5.18 -7.64 -16.59
CA ASP A 197 -5.44 -6.94 -15.33
C ASP A 197 -6.66 -7.52 -14.59
N LEU A 198 -7.71 -7.88 -15.33
CA LEU A 198 -8.90 -8.51 -14.76
C LEU A 198 -8.59 -9.90 -14.18
N ALA A 199 -7.77 -10.70 -14.88
CA ALA A 199 -7.34 -12.01 -14.39
C ALA A 199 -6.50 -11.89 -13.11
N ALA A 200 -5.57 -10.93 -13.07
CA ALA A 200 -4.78 -10.65 -11.87
C ALA A 200 -5.67 -10.28 -10.68
N LEU A 201 -6.68 -9.44 -10.89
CA LEU A 201 -7.63 -9.03 -9.85
C LEU A 201 -8.47 -10.20 -9.32
N LEU A 202 -9.06 -11.00 -10.20
CA LEU A 202 -9.94 -12.11 -9.82
C LEU A 202 -9.19 -13.21 -9.10
N ILE A 203 -8.00 -13.57 -9.60
CA ILE A 203 -7.17 -14.61 -8.96
C ILE A 203 -6.64 -14.10 -7.63
N GLY A 204 -6.12 -12.87 -7.55
CA GLY A 204 -5.68 -12.28 -6.28
C GLY A 204 -6.79 -12.26 -5.22
N ALA A 205 -8.00 -11.82 -5.59
CA ALA A 205 -9.16 -11.83 -4.70
C ALA A 205 -9.56 -13.26 -4.29
N GLY A 206 -9.60 -14.20 -5.24
CA GLY A 206 -9.92 -15.61 -4.99
C GLY A 206 -8.92 -16.27 -4.05
N THR A 207 -7.62 -16.06 -4.26
CA THR A 207 -6.56 -16.58 -3.39
C THR A 207 -6.70 -16.02 -1.97
N MET A 208 -6.99 -14.73 -1.82
CA MET A 208 -7.18 -14.12 -0.50
C MET A 208 -8.40 -14.69 0.24
N LEU A 209 -9.51 -14.95 -0.47
CA LEU A 209 -10.70 -15.59 0.11
C LEU A 209 -10.41 -17.03 0.55
N VAL A 210 -9.74 -17.82 -0.29
CA VAL A 210 -9.39 -19.21 -0.01
C VAL A 210 -8.44 -19.30 1.19
N LEU A 211 -7.37 -18.50 1.20
CA LEU A 211 -6.42 -18.47 2.30
C LEU A 211 -7.02 -17.88 3.59
N GLY A 212 -7.99 -16.97 3.48
CA GLY A 212 -8.77 -16.50 4.62
C GLY A 212 -9.61 -17.61 5.26
N GLN A 213 -10.20 -18.51 4.46
CA GLN A 213 -10.94 -19.65 4.97
C GLN A 213 -10.02 -20.73 5.55
N LEU A 214 -8.96 -21.11 4.84
CA LEU A 214 -7.95 -22.07 5.32
C LEU A 214 -7.22 -21.54 6.57
N GLY A 215 -7.04 -20.22 6.64
CA GLY A 215 -6.50 -19.48 7.77
C GLY A 215 -7.29 -19.59 9.06
N LYS A 216 -8.57 -20.02 9.01
CA LYS A 216 -9.35 -20.36 10.21
C LYS A 216 -8.84 -21.62 10.91
N ARG A 217 -8.24 -22.54 10.13
CA ARG A 217 -7.65 -23.79 10.64
C ARG A 217 -6.15 -23.63 10.86
N TRP A 218 -5.45 -22.98 9.94
CA TRP A 218 -3.99 -22.82 9.97
C TRP A 218 -3.61 -21.34 10.02
N LEU A 219 -3.34 -20.82 11.22
CA LEU A 219 -3.06 -19.38 11.44
C LEU A 219 -1.93 -18.84 10.56
N TRP A 220 -0.89 -19.64 10.29
CA TRP A 220 0.22 -19.22 9.44
C TRP A 220 -0.24 -18.88 8.01
N LEU A 221 -1.17 -19.63 7.41
CA LEU A 221 -1.69 -19.30 6.07
C LEU A 221 -2.38 -17.94 6.03
N ARG A 222 -3.01 -17.54 7.15
CA ARG A 222 -3.65 -16.23 7.28
C ARG A 222 -2.62 -15.11 7.31
N GLU A 223 -1.47 -15.35 7.97
CA GLU A 223 -0.36 -14.39 8.06
C GLU A 223 0.32 -14.16 6.70
N TRP A 224 0.36 -15.20 5.84
CA TRP A 224 0.98 -15.15 4.51
C TRP A 224 0.00 -14.87 3.36
N ALA A 225 -1.30 -14.70 3.64
CA ALA A 225 -2.35 -14.63 2.63
C ALA A 225 -2.14 -13.53 1.57
N VAL A 226 -1.69 -12.34 2.01
CA VAL A 226 -1.43 -11.20 1.11
C VAL A 226 -0.29 -11.50 0.14
N GLY A 227 0.79 -12.13 0.61
CA GLY A 227 1.93 -12.48 -0.24
C GLY A 227 1.57 -13.52 -1.29
N PHE A 228 0.85 -14.57 -0.91
CA PHE A 228 0.37 -15.58 -1.85
C PHE A 228 -0.64 -15.03 -2.86
N ALA A 229 -1.55 -14.14 -2.43
CA ALA A 229 -2.50 -13.47 -3.33
C ALA A 229 -1.78 -12.59 -4.37
N LEU A 230 -0.72 -11.89 -3.98
CA LEU A 230 0.07 -11.06 -4.87
C LEU A 230 0.82 -11.91 -5.92
N ILE A 231 1.45 -13.01 -5.49
CA ILE A 231 2.12 -13.95 -6.41
C ILE A 231 1.11 -14.58 -7.38
N GLY A 232 -0.04 -15.04 -6.86
CA GLY A 232 -1.10 -15.63 -7.67
C GLY A 232 -1.66 -14.66 -8.70
N GLY A 233 -1.93 -13.41 -8.30
CA GLY A 233 -2.43 -12.37 -9.19
C GLY A 233 -1.42 -12.02 -10.30
N LEU A 234 -0.14 -11.80 -9.95
CA LEU A 234 0.91 -11.50 -10.93
C LEU A 234 1.13 -12.65 -11.92
N ALA A 235 1.18 -13.89 -11.43
CA ALA A 235 1.36 -15.06 -12.30
C ALA A 235 0.18 -15.22 -13.28
N ALA A 236 -1.05 -15.04 -12.80
CA ALA A 236 -2.24 -15.13 -13.64
C ALA A 236 -2.29 -14.01 -14.69
N GLY A 237 -2.04 -12.76 -14.28
CA GLY A 237 -2.00 -11.63 -15.20
C GLY A 237 -0.94 -11.82 -16.28
N TYR A 238 0.27 -12.26 -15.90
CA TYR A 238 1.34 -12.55 -16.85
C TYR A 238 0.98 -13.66 -17.84
N LEU A 239 0.42 -14.77 -17.36
CA LEU A 239 0.03 -15.89 -18.22
C LEU A 239 -1.08 -15.51 -19.20
N VAL A 240 -2.09 -14.77 -18.75
CA VAL A 240 -3.17 -14.29 -19.61
C VAL A 240 -2.65 -13.27 -20.62
N GLY A 241 -1.76 -12.37 -20.20
CA GLY A 241 -1.07 -11.44 -21.10
C GLY A 241 -0.28 -12.17 -22.19
N GLN A 242 0.41 -13.27 -21.86
CA GLN A 242 1.12 -14.07 -22.87
C GLN A 242 0.19 -14.82 -23.83
N ILE A 243 -1.00 -15.23 -23.38
CA ILE A 243 -1.98 -15.90 -24.24
C ILE A 243 -2.64 -14.91 -25.21
N LEU A 244 -2.73 -13.64 -24.83
CA LEU A 244 -3.39 -12.59 -25.61
C LEU A 244 -2.44 -11.78 -26.52
N ALA A 245 -1.13 -11.91 -26.34
CA ALA A 245 -0.07 -11.29 -27.15
C ALA A 245 0.19 -12.08 -28.44
#